data_AF-A0A7V5HYI9-F1
#
_entry.id   AF-A0A7V5HYI9-F1
#
_cell.length_a   1.000
_cell.length_b   1.000
_cell.length_c   1.000
_cell.angle_alpha   90.00
_cell.angle_beta   90.00
_cell.angle_gamma   90.00
#
_symmetry.space_group_name_H-M   'P 1'
#
loop_
_entity.id
_entity.type
_entity.pdbx_description
1 polymer ?
#
loop_
_entity_poly.entity_id
_entity_poly.type
_entity_poly.pdbx_seq_one_letter_code
_entity_poly.pdbx_strand_id
1 'polypeptide(L)'
;LPLAIYMLYNYISGLPKELFDSASIDGANTFYIFLRIVLPLSIPIIASLTIFQFLWVWNDLLVALIYLGGTPDVAPVTVQISSLVGSYGQDWELLTAAVFISIIPSLAVFFGLQRYFVRGILAGSIKG
;
A
#
# COMPACT_ATOMS: atom_id res chain seq x y z
N LEU A 1 7.92 -7.65 -1.91
CA LEU A 1 7.23 -8.86 -1.38
C LEU A 1 7.79 -9.39 -0.06
N PRO A 2 9.11 -9.64 0.12
CA PRO A 2 9.62 -10.26 1.36
C PRO A 2 9.29 -9.48 2.64
N LEU A 3 9.45 -8.15 2.60
CA LEU A 3 9.11 -7.27 3.72
C LEU A 3 7.61 -7.29 4.06
N ALA A 4 6.73 -7.30 3.04
CA ALA A 4 5.29 -7.37 3.26
C ALA A 4 4.87 -8.68 3.92
N ILE A 5 5.45 -9.81 3.49
CA ILE A 5 5.22 -11.13 4.10
C ILE A 5 5.71 -11.13 5.55
N TYR A 6 6.92 -10.60 5.80
CA TYR A 6 7.48 -10.49 7.14
C TYR A 6 6.60 -9.64 8.08
N MET A 7 6.14 -8.48 7.61
CA MET A 7 5.26 -7.60 8.41
C MET A 7 3.90 -8.24 8.69
N LEU A 8 3.29 -8.89 7.70
CA LEU A 8 2.04 -9.64 7.89
C LEU A 8 2.20 -10.79 8.87
N TYR A 9 3.28 -11.57 8.74
CA TYR A 9 3.59 -12.65 9.64
C TYR A 9 3.70 -12.16 11.09
N ASN A 10 4.51 -11.13 11.34
CA ASN A 10 4.66 -10.57 12.68
C ASN A 10 3.33 -10.07 13.26
N TYR A 11 2.51 -9.41 12.45
CA TYR A 11 1.20 -8.91 12.89
C TYR A 11 0.26 -10.06 13.26
N ILE A 12 0.15 -11.07 12.39
CA ILE A 12 -0.73 -12.23 12.59
C ILE A 12 -0.24 -13.08 13.78
N SER A 13 1.07 -13.27 13.94
CA SER A 13 1.66 -13.96 15.08
C SER A 13 1.44 -13.24 16.41
N GLY A 14 1.20 -11.92 16.38
CA GLY A 14 0.84 -11.12 17.56
C GLY A 14 -0.63 -11.21 17.96
N LEU A 15 -1.49 -11.87 17.18
CA LEU A 15 -2.89 -12.05 17.52
C LEU A 15 -3.05 -13.00 18.73
N PRO A 16 -4.00 -12.75 19.64
CA PRO A 16 -4.25 -13.62 20.80
C PRO A 16 -4.56 -15.06 20.38
N LYS A 17 -3.84 -16.03 20.95
CA LYS A 17 -4.04 -17.46 20.68
C LYS A 17 -5.45 -17.93 21.03
N GLU A 18 -6.04 -17.35 22.08
CA GLU A 18 -7.40 -17.64 22.57
C GLU A 18 -8.48 -17.50 21.48
N LEU A 19 -8.30 -16.60 20.51
CA LEU A 19 -9.22 -16.43 19.36
C LEU A 19 -9.25 -17.68 18.48
N PHE A 20 -8.11 -18.32 18.31
CA PHE A 20 -7.96 -19.52 17.50
C PHE A 20 -8.43 -20.76 18.25
N ASP A 21 -8.15 -20.83 19.55
CA ASP A 21 -8.58 -21.94 20.42
C ASP A 21 -10.12 -21.97 20.52
N SER A 22 -10.75 -20.81 20.73
CA SER A 22 -12.22 -20.69 20.78
C SER A 22 -12.88 -21.11 19.47
N ALA A 23 -12.36 -20.62 18.33
CA ALA A 23 -12.89 -20.99 17.02
C ALA A 23 -12.69 -22.48 16.69
N SER A 24 -11.62 -23.09 17.19
CA SER A 24 -11.36 -24.53 17.03
C SER A 24 -12.30 -25.37 17.90
N ILE A 25 -12.61 -24.92 19.12
CA ILE A 25 -13.62 -25.54 20.00
C ILE A 25 -15.02 -25.47 19.35
N ASP A 26 -15.34 -24.37 18.67
CA ASP A 26 -16.59 -24.21 17.90
C ASP A 26 -16.63 -25.06 16.59
N GLY A 27 -15.59 -25.86 16.33
CA GLY A 27 -15.52 -26.74 15.16
C GLY A 27 -15.31 -26.00 13.84
N ALA A 28 -14.86 -24.74 13.88
CA ALA A 28 -14.65 -23.96 12.67
C ALA A 28 -13.48 -24.49 11.83
N ASN A 29 -13.69 -24.62 10.51
CA ASN A 29 -12.65 -24.99 9.56
C ASN A 29 -11.53 -23.92 9.54
N THR A 30 -10.27 -24.32 9.36
CA THR A 30 -9.11 -23.41 9.25
C THR A 30 -9.30 -22.31 8.19
N PHE A 31 -9.92 -22.64 7.05
CA PHE A 31 -10.22 -21.65 6.01
C PHE A 31 -11.25 -20.60 6.47
N TYR A 32 -12.23 -21.03 7.27
CA TYR A 32 -13.21 -20.14 7.88
C TYR A 32 -12.54 -19.20 8.89
N ILE A 33 -11.67 -19.74 9.75
CA ILE A 33 -10.90 -18.95 10.72
C ILE A 33 -10.05 -17.90 10.01
N PHE A 34 -9.35 -18.28 8.94
CA PHE A 34 -8.55 -17.34 8.16
C PHE A 34 -9.40 -16.20 7.58
N LEU A 35 -10.47 -16.51 6.85
CA LEU A 35 -11.27 -15.48 6.17
C LEU A 35 -12.11 -14.63 7.12
N ARG A 36 -12.64 -15.21 8.20
CA ARG A 36 -13.59 -14.51 9.10
C ARG A 36 -12.96 -13.92 10.35
N ILE A 37 -11.78 -14.37 10.75
CA ILE A 37 -11.10 -13.89 11.97
C ILE A 37 -9.79 -13.20 11.58
N VAL A 38 -8.85 -13.93 10.96
CA VAL A 38 -7.50 -13.40 10.69
C VAL A 38 -7.53 -12.25 9.70
N LEU A 39 -8.21 -12.41 8.57
CA LEU A 39 -8.27 -11.41 7.51
C LEU A 39 -8.86 -10.06 7.98
N PRO A 40 -10.05 -10.01 8.62
CA PRO A 40 -10.60 -8.74 9.08
C PRO A 40 -9.77 -8.08 10.19
N LEU A 41 -9.17 -8.87 11.09
CA LEU A 41 -8.26 -8.35 12.10
C LEU A 41 -6.97 -7.81 11.48
N SER A 42 -6.54 -8.34 10.33
CA SER A 42 -5.35 -7.90 9.60
C SER A 42 -5.60 -6.69 8.69
N ILE A 43 -6.83 -6.17 8.58
CA ILE A 43 -7.14 -5.00 7.74
C ILE A 43 -6.21 -3.79 8.02
N PRO A 44 -5.86 -3.43 9.27
CA PRO A 44 -4.97 -2.30 9.54
C PRO A 44 -3.56 -2.47 8.97
N ILE A 45 -2.98 -3.67 9.07
CA ILE A 45 -1.65 -3.95 8.51
C ILE A 45 -1.70 -4.06 6.99
N ILE A 46 -2.76 -4.65 6.43
CA ILE A 46 -2.97 -4.71 4.97
C ILE A 46 -3.10 -3.30 4.41
N ALA A 47 -3.90 -2.42 5.03
CA ALA A 47 -4.05 -1.03 4.60
C ALA A 47 -2.70 -0.29 4.60
N SER A 48 -1.90 -0.45 5.65
CA SER A 48 -0.55 0.13 5.73
C SER A 48 0.34 -0.36 4.59
N LEU A 49 0.37 -1.68 4.35
CA LEU A 49 1.15 -2.27 3.26
C LEU A 49 0.67 -1.83 1.89
N THR A 50 -0.63 -1.69 1.68
CA THR A 50 -1.20 -1.19 0.42
C THR A 50 -0.74 0.25 0.16
N ILE A 51 -0.75 1.13 1.15
CA ILE A 51 -0.26 2.51 1.01
C ILE A 51 1.22 2.49 0.59
N PHE A 52 2.08 1.80 1.35
CA PHE A 52 3.52 1.76 1.06
C PHE A 52 3.82 1.12 -0.29
N GLN A 53 3.16 0.01 -0.62
CA GLN A 53 3.35 -0.69 -1.90
C GLN A 53 2.87 0.17 -3.07
N PHE A 54 1.74 0.87 -2.92
CA PHE A 54 1.24 1.78 -3.94
C PHE A 54 2.23 2.91 -4.19
N LEU A 55 2.68 3.59 -3.13
CA LEU A 55 3.67 4.67 -3.24
C LEU A 55 4.95 4.18 -3.92
N TRP A 56 5.44 2.99 -3.56
CA TRP A 56 6.63 2.41 -4.16
C TRP A 56 6.47 2.22 -5.67
N VAL A 57 5.42 1.51 -6.10
CA VAL A 57 5.19 1.17 -7.51
C VAL A 57 4.84 2.41 -8.33
N TRP A 58 4.03 3.32 -7.76
CA TRP A 58 3.62 4.55 -8.42
C TRP A 58 4.80 5.48 -8.74
N ASN A 59 5.84 5.46 -7.91
CA ASN A 59 7.04 6.30 -8.09
C ASN A 59 8.19 5.59 -8.81
N ASP A 60 8.03 4.33 -9.25
CA ASP A 60 9.11 3.55 -9.85
C ASP A 60 9.40 3.97 -11.30
N LEU A 61 10.22 5.02 -11.46
CA LEU A 61 10.61 5.55 -12.77
C LEU A 61 11.52 4.60 -13.55
N LEU A 62 12.48 3.95 -12.90
CA LEU A 62 13.50 3.15 -13.59
C LEU A 62 12.88 1.93 -14.26
N VAL A 63 12.03 1.19 -13.54
CA VAL A 63 11.30 0.07 -14.12
C VAL A 63 10.40 0.56 -15.25
N ALA A 64 9.68 1.67 -15.04
CA ALA A 64 8.81 2.23 -16.07
C ALA A 64 9.57 2.63 -17.35
N LEU A 65 10.75 3.24 -17.23
CA LEU A 65 11.60 3.60 -18.39
C LEU A 65 12.10 2.35 -19.14
N ILE A 66 12.55 1.34 -18.42
CA ILE A 66 13.09 0.10 -19.02
C ILE A 66 12.00 -0.62 -19.84
N TYR A 67 10.80 -0.74 -19.29
CA TYR A 67 9.73 -1.52 -19.93
C TYR A 67 8.87 -0.71 -20.90
N LEU A 68 8.64 0.58 -20.62
CA LEU A 68 7.62 1.40 -21.29
C LEU A 68 8.16 2.71 -21.87
N GLY A 69 9.46 3.00 -21.72
CA GLY A 69 10.06 4.26 -22.17
C GLY A 69 9.96 4.53 -23.68
N GLY A 70 9.76 3.47 -24.49
CA GLY A 70 9.59 3.58 -25.94
C GLY A 70 8.14 3.57 -26.43
N THR A 71 7.15 3.48 -25.53
CA THR A 71 5.73 3.31 -25.88
C THR A 71 4.87 4.41 -25.22
N PRO A 72 4.74 5.58 -25.85
CA PRO A 72 4.07 6.74 -25.25
C PRO A 72 2.62 6.49 -24.82
N ASP A 73 1.87 5.69 -25.59
CA ASP A 73 0.44 5.45 -25.37
C ASP A 73 0.12 4.72 -24.05
N VAL A 74 1.12 4.04 -23.48
CA VAL A 74 1.00 3.29 -22.22
C VAL A 74 2.02 3.76 -21.17
N ALA A 75 2.72 4.87 -21.44
CA ALA A 75 3.77 5.38 -20.57
C ALA A 75 3.18 5.88 -19.24
N PRO A 76 3.68 5.38 -18.09
CA PRO A 76 3.25 5.89 -16.78
C PRO A 76 3.56 7.37 -16.61
N VAL A 77 2.84 8.03 -15.71
CA VAL A 77 2.99 9.46 -15.41
C VAL A 77 4.44 9.82 -15.07
N THR A 78 5.16 8.95 -14.36
CA THR A 78 6.58 9.13 -14.03
C THR A 78 7.46 9.28 -15.26
N VAL A 79 7.25 8.45 -16.29
CA VAL A 79 7.99 8.50 -17.57
C VAL A 79 7.66 9.78 -18.33
N GLN A 80 6.39 10.15 -18.40
CA GLN A 80 5.98 11.38 -19.07
C GLN A 80 6.58 12.62 -18.39
N ILE A 81 6.56 12.68 -17.05
CA ILE A 81 7.21 13.75 -16.29
C ILE A 81 8.71 13.79 -16.57
N SER A 82 9.38 12.64 -16.60
CA SER A 82 10.82 12.58 -16.91
C SER A 82 11.13 13.09 -18.32
N SER A 83 10.22 12.94 -19.27
CA SER A 83 10.39 13.43 -20.65
C SER A 83 10.28 14.95 -20.76
N LEU A 84 9.65 15.62 -19.78
CA LEU A 84 9.56 17.08 -19.69
C LEU A 84 10.88 17.73 -19.24
N VAL A 85 11.83 16.93 -18.74
CA VAL A 85 13.16 17.41 -18.34
C VAL A 85 14.01 17.62 -19.60
N GLY A 86 13.82 18.76 -20.27
CA GLY A 86 14.56 19.16 -21.47
C GLY A 86 15.95 19.74 -21.17
N SER A 87 16.87 19.67 -22.14
CA SER A 87 18.27 20.11 -21.99
C SER A 87 18.48 21.63 -21.79
N TYR A 88 17.44 22.45 -21.99
CA TYR A 88 17.55 23.92 -21.94
C TYR A 88 16.66 24.60 -20.90
N GLY A 89 16.00 23.84 -20.02
CA GLY A 89 15.20 24.40 -18.91
C GLY A 89 13.97 25.20 -19.33
N GLN A 90 13.57 25.17 -20.61
CA GLN A 90 12.23 25.61 -21.00
C GLN A 90 11.20 24.64 -20.40
N ASP A 91 10.13 25.18 -19.83
CA ASP A 91 8.97 24.47 -19.29
C ASP A 91 9.06 23.93 -17.84
N TRP A 92 9.79 24.64 -16.97
CA TRP A 92 9.82 24.31 -15.53
C TRP A 92 8.42 24.41 -14.87
N GLU A 93 7.57 25.30 -15.37
CA GLU A 93 6.19 25.45 -14.93
C GLU A 93 5.38 24.18 -15.24
N LEU A 94 5.56 23.60 -16.43
CA LEU A 94 4.90 22.35 -16.82
C LEU A 94 5.40 21.17 -16.00
N LEU A 95 6.73 21.08 -15.78
CA LEU A 95 7.31 20.03 -14.93
C LEU A 95 6.73 20.09 -13.50
N THR A 96 6.72 21.27 -12.90
CA THR A 96 6.23 21.44 -11.52
C THR A 96 4.74 21.15 -11.41
N ALA A 97 3.93 21.60 -12.38
CA ALA A 97 2.50 21.29 -12.42
C ALA A 97 2.24 19.78 -12.59
N ALA A 98 3.00 19.10 -13.46
CA ALA A 98 2.86 17.67 -13.68
C ALA A 98 3.23 16.86 -12.43
N VAL A 99 4.30 17.24 -11.73
CA VAL A 99 4.67 16.64 -10.43
C VAL A 99 3.58 16.88 -9.38
N PHE A 100 2.98 18.07 -9.33
CA PHE A 100 1.88 18.34 -8.40
C PHE A 100 0.68 17.42 -8.65
N ILE A 101 0.30 17.23 -9.91
CA ILE A 101 -0.80 16.34 -10.30
C ILE A 101 -0.47 14.88 -9.98
N SER A 102 0.79 14.45 -10.14
CA SER A 102 1.19 13.05 -9.89
C SER A 102 1.10 12.63 -8.42
N ILE A 103 1.09 13.61 -7.50
CA ILE A 103 0.90 13.39 -6.06
C ILE A 103 -0.57 13.11 -5.71
N ILE A 104 -1.53 13.58 -6.51
CA ILE A 104 -2.98 13.47 -6.22
C ILE A 104 -3.44 12.01 -6.03
N PRO A 105 -3.10 11.05 -6.91
CA PRO A 105 -3.50 9.64 -6.72
C PRO A 105 -2.92 9.04 -5.44
N SER A 106 -1.67 9.38 -5.11
CA SER A 106 -1.01 8.94 -3.88
C SER A 106 -1.73 9.44 -2.63
N LEU A 107 -2.13 10.72 -2.62
CA LEU A 107 -2.93 11.29 -1.55
C LEU A 107 -4.31 10.66 -1.46
N ALA A 108 -4.97 10.38 -2.59
CA ALA A 108 -6.28 9.73 -2.59
C ALA A 108 -6.23 8.33 -1.95
N VAL A 109 -5.21 7.53 -2.28
CA VAL A 109 -4.99 6.22 -1.65
C VAL A 109 -4.71 6.36 -0.15
N PHE A 110 -3.85 7.30 0.23
CA PHE A 110 -3.54 7.56 1.63
C PHE A 110 -4.80 7.96 2.42
N PHE A 111 -5.54 8.97 1.98
CA PHE A 111 -6.75 9.45 2.67
C PHE A 111 -7.88 8.41 2.67
N GLY A 112 -7.97 7.55 1.65
CA GLY A 112 -8.92 6.44 1.62
C GLY A 112 -8.63 5.36 2.65
N LEU A 113 -7.34 5.12 2.94
CA LEU A 113 -6.88 4.03 3.81
C LEU A 113 -6.45 4.47 5.21
N GLN A 114 -6.17 5.76 5.45
CA GLN A 114 -5.71 6.29 6.74
C GLN A 114 -6.65 5.94 7.91
N ARG A 115 -7.96 5.79 7.67
CA ARG A 115 -8.94 5.44 8.71
C ARG A 115 -8.66 4.08 9.36
N TYR A 116 -8.04 3.16 8.62
CA TYR A 116 -7.67 1.84 9.12
C TYR A 116 -6.42 1.90 10.00
N PHE A 117 -5.53 2.86 9.72
CA PHE A 117 -4.36 3.15 10.55
C PHE A 117 -4.76 3.63 11.95
N VAL A 118 -5.68 4.58 12.03
CA VAL A 118 -6.19 5.13 13.32
C VAL A 118 -6.88 4.06 14.17
N ARG A 119 -7.68 3.19 13.55
CA ARG A 119 -8.35 2.07 14.25
C ARG A 119 -7.36 1.02 14.77
N GLY A 120 -6.27 0.76 14.04
CA GLY A 120 -5.23 -0.19 14.45
C GLY A 120 -4.47 0.25 15.71
N ILE A 121 -4.20 1.55 15.85
CA ILE A 121 -3.54 2.11 17.05
C ILE A 121 -4.45 2.05 18.28
N LEU A 122 -5.73 2.40 18.12
CA LEU A 122 -6.69 2.40 19.23
C LEU A 122 -7.01 0.99 19.75
N ALA A 123 -7.06 -0.02 18.88
CA ALA A 123 -7.25 -1.42 19.29
C ALA A 123 -6.07 -1.99 20.09
N GLY A 124 -4.85 -1.47 19.90
CA GLY A 124 -3.69 -1.81 20.71
C GLY A 124 -3.66 -1.12 22.08
N SER A 125 -4.34 0.02 22.22
CA SER A 125 -4.30 0.87 23.42
C SER A 125 -5.32 0.48 24.51
N ILE A 126 -6.29 -0.39 24.20
CA ILE A 126 -7.32 -0.86 25.15
C ILE A 126 -6.90 -2.12 25.95
N LYS A 127 -5.66 -2.59 25.78
CA LYS A 127 -5.09 -3.70 26.57
C LYS A 127 -4.14 -3.24 27.69
N GLY A 128 -4.24 -1.98 28.09
CA GLY A 128 -3.60 -1.41 29.28
C GLY A 128 -4.57 -1.35 30.45
#